data_AF-A0A929PNV1-F1
#
_entry.id   AF-A0A929PNV1-F1
#
_cell.length_a   1.000
_cell.length_b   1.000
_cell.length_c   1.000
_cell.angle_alpha   90.00
_cell.angle_beta   90.00
_cell.angle_gamma   90.00
#
_symmetry.space_group_name_H-M   'P 1'
#
loop_
_entity.id
_entity.type
_entity.pdbx_description
1 polymer ?
#
loop_
_entity_poly.entity_id
_entity_poly.type
_entity_poly.pdbx_seq_one_letter_code
_entity_poly.pdbx_strand_id
1 'polypeptide(L)'
;MYKLILLILILPMSVFAQEENLYLSAGNNLSTQKSDFRCELNTSKSREYARCYDCIDASGKIVKELNKNLFIMKSLTDSQSVPYFKLDDKNAHYLIGDLKDGKPWNGFFKQPGGVMEFKIYAFYKDGAQVYQIYHDNLKDMLTEKESGPYSVIQEKNTYQDGKLFDGMELVDDKNGDSGMGAIRFVKAGKTERTVLGLFAMHYAELIDVRESPNGYSIESLGRGGVKIGYSPKGRTLDFYDTQKKDVLHLDYTQLPFDQVKQLDQNKPITYFSHHDQLFVEQMTSMPKDDEQLHDKYTKIVFRLVQQLYVKAPLDSLSLLGIISEKVSQSSGIPLGYFAKSEWEAYGVWFSKGETTGKYNVDYYESGKISPKSEFKIRNKSLKEIALILQGLH
;
A
#
# COMPACT_ATOMS: atom_id res chain seq x y z
N MET A 1 -49.89 -30.36 48.43
CA MET A 1 -48.61 -31.05 48.18
C MET A 1 -47.71 -30.12 47.39
N TYR A 2 -46.70 -29.53 48.03
CA TYR A 2 -45.77 -28.61 47.40
C TYR A 2 -44.82 -29.37 46.47
N LYS A 3 -44.84 -29.05 45.17
CA LYS A 3 -43.79 -29.44 44.23
C LYS A 3 -42.64 -28.45 44.36
N LEU A 4 -41.55 -28.94 44.94
CA LEU A 4 -40.24 -28.32 44.96
C LEU A 4 -39.71 -28.27 43.52
N ILE A 5 -39.63 -27.09 42.91
CA ILE A 5 -38.88 -26.89 41.66
C ILE A 5 -37.45 -26.56 42.07
N LEU A 6 -36.56 -27.55 41.90
CA LEU A 6 -35.12 -27.38 42.02
C LEU A 6 -34.64 -26.63 40.76
N LEU A 7 -34.31 -25.36 40.91
CA LEU A 7 -33.72 -24.54 39.86
C LEU A 7 -32.24 -24.98 39.71
N ILE A 8 -31.96 -25.87 38.76
CA ILE A 8 -30.58 -26.18 38.36
C ILE A 8 -30.07 -25.00 37.51
N LEU A 9 -29.24 -24.16 38.13
CA LEU A 9 -28.35 -23.23 37.45
C LEU A 9 -27.39 -24.04 36.57
N ILE A 10 -27.72 -24.17 35.29
CA ILE A 10 -26.78 -24.62 34.27
C ILE A 10 -25.83 -23.46 34.00
N LEU A 11 -24.72 -23.44 34.74
CA LEU A 11 -23.54 -22.68 34.34
C LEU A 11 -23.10 -23.18 32.95
N PRO A 12 -22.87 -22.30 31.96
CA PRO A 12 -22.15 -22.70 30.77
C PRO A 12 -20.73 -23.05 31.22
N MET A 13 -20.44 -24.35 31.36
CA MET A 13 -19.07 -24.82 31.46
C MET A 13 -18.41 -24.46 30.13
N SER A 14 -17.64 -23.37 30.14
CA SER A 14 -16.64 -23.08 29.12
C SER A 14 -15.71 -24.29 29.10
N VAL A 15 -15.95 -25.21 28.17
CA VAL A 15 -15.01 -26.27 27.84
C VAL A 15 -13.79 -25.54 27.29
N PHE A 16 -12.80 -25.27 28.15
CA PHE A 16 -11.46 -24.94 27.70
C PHE A 16 -11.00 -26.16 26.92
N ALA A 17 -11.12 -26.12 25.59
CA ALA A 17 -10.55 -27.11 24.71
C ALA A 17 -9.06 -27.18 25.05
N GLN A 18 -8.64 -28.26 25.71
CA GLN A 18 -7.25 -28.50 26.04
C GLN A 18 -6.50 -28.59 24.71
N GLU A 19 -5.62 -27.63 24.42
CA GLU A 19 -4.84 -27.64 23.18
C GLU A 19 -4.03 -28.94 23.13
N GLU A 20 -4.25 -29.73 22.07
CA GLU A 20 -3.53 -30.99 21.87
C GLU A 20 -2.03 -30.71 21.82
N ASN A 21 -1.25 -31.48 22.59
CA ASN A 21 0.20 -31.44 22.49
C ASN A 21 0.62 -31.92 21.10
N LEU A 22 1.30 -31.05 20.34
CA LEU A 22 1.81 -31.37 19.01
C LEU A 22 3.30 -31.67 19.05
N TYR A 23 3.70 -32.65 18.26
CA TYR A 23 5.09 -33.04 18.08
C TYR A 23 5.42 -33.23 16.60
N LEU A 24 6.66 -33.00 16.25
CA LEU A 24 7.19 -33.22 14.91
C LEU A 24 8.38 -34.17 14.98
N SER A 25 8.45 -35.11 14.04
CA SER A 25 9.61 -35.99 13.88
C SER A 25 10.73 -35.33 13.07
N ALA A 26 11.93 -35.90 13.10
CA ALA A 26 13.06 -35.54 12.23
C ALA A 26 12.69 -35.60 10.73
N GLY A 27 11.77 -36.50 10.36
CA GLY A 27 11.23 -36.63 9.01
C GLY A 27 10.07 -35.67 8.67
N ASN A 28 9.84 -34.65 9.51
CA ASN A 28 8.76 -33.67 9.37
C ASN A 28 7.33 -34.25 9.39
N ASN A 29 7.13 -35.42 10.02
CA ASN A 29 5.78 -35.97 10.21
C ASN A 29 5.21 -35.49 11.55
N LEU A 30 3.98 -34.98 11.50
CA LEU A 30 3.23 -34.48 12.65
C LEU A 30 2.63 -35.64 13.47
N SER A 31 2.65 -35.51 14.81
CA SER A 31 2.09 -36.48 15.75
C SER A 31 1.54 -35.79 17.00
N THR A 32 0.60 -36.45 17.68
CA THR A 32 0.17 -36.08 19.04
C THR A 32 0.92 -36.86 20.13
N GLN A 33 1.69 -37.88 19.72
CA GLN A 33 2.60 -38.62 20.59
C GLN A 33 3.98 -37.97 20.61
N LYS A 34 4.66 -38.06 21.75
CA LYS A 34 6.01 -37.50 21.94
C LYS A 34 6.94 -37.96 20.82
N SER A 35 7.60 -37.00 20.18
CA SER A 35 8.58 -37.22 19.10
C SER A 35 9.82 -36.35 19.31
N ASP A 36 10.61 -36.17 18.27
CA ASP A 36 11.91 -35.47 18.30
C ASP A 36 11.77 -34.01 18.74
N PHE A 37 10.70 -33.33 18.31
CA PHE A 37 10.46 -31.92 18.61
C PHE A 37 9.06 -31.72 19.20
N ARG A 38 8.98 -30.97 20.30
CA ARG A 38 7.70 -30.50 20.88
C ARG A 38 7.32 -29.18 20.24
N CYS A 39 6.11 -29.06 19.70
CA CYS A 39 5.65 -27.86 19.01
C CYS A 39 4.65 -27.09 19.89
N GLU A 40 4.97 -25.83 20.18
CA GLU A 40 4.20 -24.94 21.04
C GLU A 40 3.57 -23.81 20.22
N LEU A 41 2.31 -23.46 20.50
CA LEU A 41 1.60 -22.43 19.75
C LEU A 41 2.30 -21.07 19.92
N ASN A 42 2.75 -20.50 18.82
CA ASN A 42 3.24 -19.13 18.79
C ASN A 42 2.05 -18.19 18.55
N THR A 43 1.48 -17.66 19.63
CA THR A 43 0.31 -16.76 19.58
C THR A 43 0.61 -15.44 18.88
N SER A 44 1.86 -14.96 18.90
CA SER A 44 2.25 -13.70 18.24
C SER A 44 2.27 -13.81 16.71
N LYS A 45 2.66 -14.97 16.18
CA LYS A 45 2.65 -15.27 14.74
C LYS A 45 1.32 -15.84 14.27
N SER A 46 0.57 -16.48 15.15
CA SER A 46 -0.75 -17.01 14.85
C SER A 46 -1.76 -15.87 14.72
N ARG A 47 -2.44 -15.79 13.58
CA ARG A 47 -3.55 -14.84 13.36
C ARG A 47 -4.66 -15.57 12.62
N GLU A 48 -5.90 -15.27 13.01
CA GLU A 48 -7.11 -15.89 12.47
C GLU A 48 -7.02 -17.43 12.44
N TYR A 49 -7.05 -18.02 11.23
CA TYR A 49 -7.06 -19.45 10.96
C TYR A 49 -5.67 -20.04 10.68
N ALA A 50 -4.63 -19.22 10.55
CA ALA A 50 -3.26 -19.69 10.38
C ALA A 50 -2.60 -19.90 11.75
N ARG A 51 -2.37 -21.17 12.11
CA ARG A 51 -1.75 -21.56 13.39
C ARG A 51 -0.27 -21.82 13.19
N CYS A 52 0.56 -21.03 13.85
CA CYS A 52 2.02 -21.12 13.81
C CYS A 52 2.52 -21.71 15.12
N TYR A 53 3.43 -22.68 15.04
CA TYR A 53 4.03 -23.33 16.18
C TYR A 53 5.55 -23.25 16.13
N ASP A 54 6.17 -22.98 17.27
CA ASP A 54 7.61 -23.08 17.46
C ASP A 54 7.92 -24.50 17.95
N CYS A 55 8.71 -25.26 17.18
CA CYS A 55 9.08 -26.62 17.51
C CYS A 55 10.47 -26.67 18.13
N ILE A 56 10.53 -27.20 19.34
CA ILE A 56 11.63 -27.13 20.28
C ILE A 56 12.27 -28.52 20.42
N ASP A 57 13.60 -28.58 20.39
CA ASP A 57 14.36 -29.81 20.62
C ASP A 57 14.52 -30.16 22.12
N ALA A 58 15.20 -31.28 22.39
CA ALA A 58 15.47 -31.73 23.76
C ALA A 58 16.33 -30.76 24.60
N SER A 59 17.06 -29.84 23.95
CA SER A 59 17.87 -28.81 24.61
C SER A 59 17.08 -27.54 24.94
N GLY A 60 15.83 -27.44 24.50
CA GLY A 60 15.01 -26.24 24.67
C GLY A 60 15.21 -25.19 23.58
N LYS A 61 15.92 -25.50 22.48
CA LYS A 61 16.13 -24.57 21.36
C LYS A 61 15.02 -24.71 20.33
N ILE A 62 14.51 -23.57 19.84
CA ILE A 62 13.60 -23.55 18.68
C ILE A 62 14.41 -23.90 17.44
N VAL A 63 14.05 -25.01 16.80
CA VAL A 63 14.76 -25.56 15.64
C VAL A 63 13.88 -25.69 14.40
N LYS A 64 12.56 -25.64 14.56
CA LYS A 64 11.62 -25.62 13.42
C LYS A 64 10.44 -24.69 13.66
N GLU A 65 9.85 -24.19 12.57
CA GLU A 65 8.54 -23.53 12.55
C GLU A 65 7.55 -24.47 11.84
N LEU A 66 6.34 -24.61 12.40
CA LEU A 66 5.25 -25.39 11.82
C LEU A 66 4.04 -24.48 11.61
N ASN A 67 3.55 -24.43 10.37
CA ASN A 67 2.37 -23.67 9.98
C ASN A 67 1.25 -24.63 9.56
N LYS A 68 0.13 -24.69 10.31
CA LYS A 68 -0.98 -25.64 10.11
C LYS A 68 -2.25 -24.97 9.56
N ASN A 69 -3.18 -25.83 9.14
CA ASN A 69 -4.54 -25.51 8.69
C ASN A 69 -4.56 -24.69 7.39
N LEU A 70 -3.71 -25.07 6.43
CA LEU A 70 -3.57 -24.37 5.16
C LEU A 70 -4.20 -25.17 4.02
N PHE A 71 -4.78 -24.48 3.05
CA PHE A 71 -5.17 -25.09 1.78
C PHE A 71 -4.28 -24.52 0.71
N ILE A 72 -3.55 -25.37 -0.02
CA ILE A 72 -2.54 -24.92 -0.97
C ILE A 72 -2.84 -25.58 -2.31
N MET A 73 -2.86 -24.77 -3.37
CA MET A 73 -3.05 -25.29 -4.71
C MET A 73 -1.91 -26.25 -5.09
N LYS A 74 -2.28 -27.40 -5.64
CA LYS A 74 -1.32 -28.42 -6.07
C LYS A 74 -0.30 -27.90 -7.09
N SER A 75 -0.66 -26.88 -7.88
CA SER A 75 0.26 -26.23 -8.83
C SER A 75 1.44 -25.51 -8.16
N LEU A 76 1.35 -25.23 -6.86
CA LEU A 76 2.40 -24.55 -6.10
C LEU A 76 3.41 -25.50 -5.47
N THR A 77 3.16 -26.82 -5.50
CA THR A 77 4.11 -27.80 -5.02
C THR A 77 5.09 -28.16 -6.13
N ASP A 78 6.37 -27.92 -5.86
CA ASP A 78 7.46 -28.35 -6.72
C ASP A 78 8.29 -29.42 -6.01
N SER A 79 9.14 -30.13 -6.75
CA SER A 79 9.93 -31.25 -6.21
C SER A 79 10.85 -30.83 -5.06
N GLN A 80 11.28 -29.57 -5.03
CA GLN A 80 12.19 -29.06 -4.01
C GLN A 80 11.51 -28.81 -2.66
N SER A 81 10.19 -28.54 -2.67
CA SER A 81 9.42 -28.23 -1.47
C SER A 81 8.71 -29.42 -0.83
N VAL A 82 8.67 -30.57 -1.51
CA VAL A 82 8.02 -31.81 -1.03
C VAL A 82 8.37 -32.21 0.41
N PRO A 83 9.63 -32.11 0.89
CA PRO A 83 9.96 -32.47 2.27
C PRO A 83 9.34 -31.54 3.33
N TYR A 84 8.98 -30.32 2.94
CA TYR A 84 8.52 -29.22 3.79
C TYR A 84 7.05 -28.88 3.59
N PHE A 85 6.38 -29.64 2.73
CA PHE A 85 4.97 -29.55 2.41
C PHE A 85 4.34 -30.90 2.71
N LYS A 86 3.36 -30.93 3.62
CA LYS A 86 2.72 -32.17 4.04
C LYS A 86 1.21 -32.00 4.12
N LEU A 87 0.52 -33.12 3.99
CA LEU A 87 -0.92 -33.22 4.23
C LEU A 87 -1.14 -33.83 5.62
N ASP A 88 -2.12 -33.31 6.35
CA ASP A 88 -2.66 -33.95 7.52
C ASP A 88 -3.81 -34.92 7.17
N ASP A 89 -4.30 -35.60 8.20
CA ASP A 89 -5.40 -36.57 8.14
C ASP A 89 -6.75 -35.96 7.74
N LYS A 90 -6.87 -34.62 7.77
CA LYS A 90 -8.07 -33.87 7.44
C LYS A 90 -7.99 -33.20 6.07
N ASN A 91 -7.01 -33.57 5.25
CA ASN A 91 -6.70 -32.95 3.94
C ASN A 91 -6.35 -31.46 4.02
N ALA A 92 -5.99 -30.95 5.20
CA ALA A 92 -5.34 -29.67 5.31
C ALA A 92 -3.82 -29.86 5.14
N HIS A 93 -3.16 -28.81 4.69
CA HIS A 93 -1.73 -28.77 4.52
C HIS A 93 -1.09 -28.17 5.77
N TYR A 94 0.12 -28.67 6.05
CA TYR A 94 1.04 -28.00 6.93
C TYR A 94 2.38 -27.79 6.25
N LEU A 95 2.97 -26.64 6.56
CA LEU A 95 4.25 -26.20 6.05
C LEU A 95 5.27 -26.22 7.19
N ILE A 96 6.47 -26.72 6.92
CA ILE A 96 7.57 -26.80 7.90
C ILE A 96 8.73 -25.92 7.43
N GLY A 97 9.37 -25.23 8.36
CA GLY A 97 10.64 -24.54 8.17
C GLY A 97 11.69 -24.99 9.19
N ASP A 98 12.89 -25.29 8.74
CA ASP A 98 14.08 -25.58 9.56
C ASP A 98 14.85 -24.31 9.88
N LEU A 99 15.15 -24.10 11.16
CA LEU A 99 15.94 -22.98 11.63
C LEU A 99 17.40 -23.43 11.83
N LYS A 100 18.33 -22.60 11.36
CA LYS A 100 19.76 -22.72 11.70
C LYS A 100 20.16 -21.47 12.45
N ASP A 101 20.60 -21.64 13.70
CA ASP A 101 20.98 -20.54 14.60
C ASP A 101 19.89 -19.46 14.75
N GLY A 102 18.64 -19.93 14.87
CA GLY A 102 17.47 -19.07 15.04
C GLY A 102 17.03 -18.33 13.77
N LYS A 103 17.65 -18.61 12.61
CA LYS A 103 17.31 -17.99 11.32
C LYS A 103 16.71 -19.01 10.34
N PRO A 104 15.82 -18.58 9.43
CA PRO A 104 15.32 -19.43 8.35
C PRO A 104 16.45 -20.09 7.56
N TRP A 105 16.40 -21.40 7.38
CA TRP A 105 17.41 -22.16 6.63
C TRP A 105 16.81 -22.94 5.47
N ASN A 106 15.90 -23.88 5.75
CA ASN A 106 15.21 -24.67 4.72
C ASN A 106 13.70 -24.69 4.98
N GLY A 107 12.88 -24.73 3.94
CA GLY A 107 11.43 -24.86 4.10
C GLY A 107 10.70 -23.51 4.24
N PHE A 108 9.47 -23.56 4.73
CA PHE A 108 8.52 -22.45 4.69
C PHE A 108 8.42 -21.71 6.01
N PHE A 109 8.43 -20.38 5.92
CA PHE A 109 8.30 -19.48 7.06
C PHE A 109 7.22 -18.45 6.80
N LYS A 110 6.31 -18.27 7.76
CA LYS A 110 5.28 -17.23 7.67
C LYS A 110 5.93 -15.85 7.67
N GLN A 111 5.59 -15.05 6.67
CA GLN A 111 6.00 -13.65 6.63
C GLN A 111 5.01 -12.77 7.40
N PRO A 112 5.46 -11.66 8.01
CA PRO A 112 4.55 -10.67 8.55
C PRO A 112 3.65 -10.14 7.43
N GLY A 113 2.34 -10.09 7.68
CA GLY A 113 1.33 -9.71 6.68
C GLY A 113 1.05 -8.20 6.59
N GLY A 114 1.79 -7.37 7.33
CA GLY A 114 1.59 -5.93 7.41
C GLY A 114 0.19 -5.53 7.88
N VAL A 115 -0.25 -4.32 7.50
CA VAL A 115 -1.59 -3.76 7.81
C VAL A 115 -2.72 -4.54 7.11
N MET A 116 -2.44 -5.21 5.99
CA MET A 116 -3.45 -5.88 5.16
C MET A 116 -3.61 -7.38 5.43
N GLU A 117 -2.89 -7.91 6.43
CA GLU A 117 -2.97 -9.28 6.93
C GLU A 117 -2.88 -10.38 5.85
N PHE A 118 -2.01 -10.21 4.86
CA PHE A 118 -1.81 -11.23 3.83
C PHE A 118 -1.17 -12.52 4.39
N LYS A 119 -1.69 -13.67 3.92
CA LYS A 119 -1.13 -14.99 4.21
C LYS A 119 0.01 -15.27 3.23
N ILE A 120 1.24 -14.96 3.64
CA ILE A 120 2.44 -15.13 2.82
C ILE A 120 3.41 -16.09 3.52
N TYR A 121 3.93 -17.06 2.78
CA TYR A 121 4.93 -18.01 3.25
C TYR A 121 6.14 -17.99 2.33
N ALA A 122 7.31 -17.68 2.87
CA ALA A 122 8.56 -17.68 2.13
C ALA A 122 9.24 -19.04 2.23
N PHE A 123 9.67 -19.59 1.09
CA PHE A 123 10.47 -20.80 1.04
C PHE A 123 11.96 -20.45 0.99
N TYR A 124 12.71 -21.01 1.93
CA TYR A 124 14.16 -20.89 2.02
C TYR A 124 14.84 -22.20 1.61
N LYS A 125 16.01 -22.08 0.98
CA LYS A 125 16.92 -23.17 0.71
C LYS A 125 18.33 -22.72 1.02
N ASP A 126 18.99 -23.44 1.92
CA ASP A 126 20.33 -23.13 2.41
C ASP A 126 20.48 -21.66 2.86
N GLY A 127 19.45 -21.15 3.55
CA GLY A 127 19.40 -19.79 4.09
C GLY A 127 19.05 -18.70 3.08
N ALA A 128 18.91 -19.04 1.79
CA ALA A 128 18.46 -18.09 0.76
C ALA A 128 16.97 -18.23 0.50
N GLN A 129 16.24 -17.10 0.47
CA GLN A 129 14.84 -17.08 0.04
C GLN A 129 14.77 -17.37 -1.47
N VAL A 130 14.03 -18.40 -1.87
CA VAL A 130 13.92 -18.84 -3.26
C VAL A 130 12.62 -18.33 -3.90
N TYR A 131 11.51 -18.44 -3.17
CA TYR A 131 10.21 -17.99 -3.62
C TYR A 131 9.29 -17.72 -2.43
N GLN A 132 8.13 -17.13 -2.70
CA GLN A 132 7.05 -17.02 -1.73
C GLN A 132 5.78 -17.58 -2.34
N ILE A 133 4.93 -18.17 -1.50
CA ILE A 133 3.56 -18.53 -1.86
C ILE A 133 2.61 -17.71 -1.01
N TYR A 134 1.48 -17.33 -1.60
CA TYR A 134 0.54 -16.47 -0.91
C TYR A 134 -0.90 -16.71 -1.34
N HIS A 135 -1.81 -16.25 -0.50
CA HIS A 135 -3.20 -16.08 -0.86
C HIS A 135 -3.47 -14.61 -1.21
N ASP A 136 -4.11 -14.38 -2.35
CA ASP A 136 -4.43 -13.04 -2.83
C ASP A 136 -5.74 -12.53 -2.18
N ASN A 137 -5.62 -11.96 -0.97
CA ASN A 137 -6.74 -11.36 -0.24
C ASN A 137 -7.44 -10.27 -1.07
N LEU A 138 -6.74 -9.58 -1.97
CA LEU A 138 -7.30 -8.48 -2.74
C LEU A 138 -8.39 -8.98 -3.69
N LYS A 139 -8.18 -10.14 -4.31
CA LYS A 139 -9.19 -10.77 -5.18
C LYS A 139 -10.47 -11.10 -4.42
N ASP A 140 -10.33 -11.57 -3.18
CA ASP A 140 -11.47 -11.90 -2.32
C ASP A 140 -12.20 -10.63 -1.89
N MET A 141 -11.48 -9.58 -1.45
CA MET A 141 -12.04 -8.27 -1.13
C MET A 141 -12.81 -7.66 -2.31
N LEU A 142 -12.32 -7.80 -3.54
CA LEU A 142 -12.96 -7.23 -4.73
C LEU A 142 -14.18 -8.00 -5.22
N THR A 143 -14.30 -9.27 -4.88
CA THR A 143 -15.43 -10.10 -5.32
C THR A 143 -16.54 -10.19 -4.29
N GLU A 144 -16.41 -9.48 -3.16
CA GLU A 144 -17.29 -9.53 -1.98
C GLU A 144 -17.57 -10.98 -1.51
N LYS A 145 -16.69 -11.90 -1.88
CA LYS A 145 -16.78 -13.27 -1.38
C LYS A 145 -16.30 -13.21 0.05
N GLU A 146 -17.15 -13.64 0.97
CA GLU A 146 -16.67 -14.05 2.28
C GLU A 146 -15.60 -15.12 2.02
N SER A 147 -14.34 -14.73 2.22
CA SER A 147 -13.27 -15.69 2.34
C SER A 147 -13.65 -16.53 3.55
N GLY A 148 -14.14 -17.74 3.30
CA GLY A 148 -14.41 -18.68 4.38
C GLY A 148 -13.16 -18.86 5.25
N PRO A 149 -13.27 -19.55 6.39
CA PRO A 149 -12.16 -19.77 7.33
C PRO A 149 -10.91 -20.46 6.73
N TYR A 150 -10.95 -20.81 5.44
CA TYR A 150 -9.99 -21.62 4.70
C TYR A 150 -9.60 -20.95 3.37
N SER A 151 -9.00 -19.75 3.42
CA SER A 151 -8.47 -19.17 2.18
C SER A 151 -7.32 -19.99 1.60
N VAL A 152 -7.41 -20.25 0.29
CA VAL A 152 -6.48 -21.12 -0.45
C VAL A 152 -5.25 -20.32 -0.88
N ILE A 153 -4.06 -20.78 -0.49
CA ILE A 153 -2.77 -20.31 -1.02
C ILE A 153 -2.68 -20.77 -2.48
N GLN A 154 -2.68 -19.81 -3.40
CA GLN A 154 -2.93 -20.05 -4.82
C GLN A 154 -1.93 -19.38 -5.77
N GLU A 155 -1.15 -18.42 -5.27
CA GLU A 155 -0.19 -17.67 -6.05
C GLU A 155 1.26 -17.90 -5.59
N LYS A 156 2.22 -17.62 -6.48
CA LYS A 156 3.67 -17.75 -6.24
C LYS A 156 4.41 -16.51 -6.74
N ASN A 157 5.27 -15.98 -5.89
CA ASN A 157 6.30 -15.02 -6.26
C ASN A 157 7.52 -15.73 -6.83
N THR A 158 8.05 -15.24 -7.93
CA THR A 158 9.33 -15.70 -8.48
C THR A 158 10.39 -14.62 -8.35
N TYR A 159 11.63 -15.04 -8.13
CA TYR A 159 12.76 -14.13 -7.95
C TYR A 159 13.84 -14.42 -8.98
N GLN A 160 14.45 -13.36 -9.49
CA GLN A 160 15.63 -13.40 -10.35
C GLN A 160 16.68 -12.46 -9.76
N ASP A 161 17.91 -12.97 -9.55
CA ASP A 161 19.02 -12.21 -8.95
C ASP A 161 18.65 -11.54 -7.60
N GLY A 162 17.85 -12.23 -6.79
CA GLY A 162 17.38 -11.75 -5.48
C GLY A 162 16.31 -10.66 -5.54
N LYS A 163 15.77 -10.33 -6.73
CA LYS A 163 14.69 -9.35 -6.91
C LYS A 163 13.41 -10.04 -7.37
N LEU A 164 12.26 -9.52 -6.93
CA LEU A 164 10.95 -10.00 -7.40
C LEU A 164 10.86 -9.83 -8.92
N PHE A 165 10.58 -10.94 -9.63
CA PHE A 165 10.47 -10.98 -11.08
C PHE A 165 9.00 -11.12 -11.53
N ASP A 166 8.22 -11.99 -10.90
CA ASP A 166 6.77 -12.07 -11.09
C ASP A 166 6.08 -12.28 -9.74
N GLY A 167 4.91 -11.65 -9.53
CA GLY A 167 4.06 -11.84 -8.36
C GLY A 167 3.71 -10.54 -7.64
N MET A 168 3.54 -10.60 -6.32
CA MET A 168 3.22 -9.43 -5.48
C MET A 168 4.24 -9.21 -4.36
N GLU A 169 4.40 -7.97 -3.94
CA GLU A 169 5.20 -7.60 -2.77
C GLU A 169 4.39 -6.67 -1.87
N LEU A 170 4.43 -6.95 -0.56
CA LEU A 170 3.94 -5.99 0.43
C LEU A 170 5.02 -4.94 0.66
N VAL A 171 4.62 -3.68 0.52
CA VAL A 171 5.45 -2.52 0.81
C VAL A 171 4.83 -1.86 2.03
N ASP A 172 5.45 -2.08 3.19
CA ASP A 172 5.00 -1.50 4.45
C ASP A 172 5.55 -0.07 4.63
N ASP A 173 4.72 0.84 5.15
CA ASP A 173 5.20 2.10 5.71
C ASP A 173 5.96 1.79 7.00
N LYS A 174 7.30 1.85 6.94
CA LYS A 174 8.20 1.58 8.07
C LYS A 174 7.93 2.47 9.30
N ASN A 175 7.13 3.52 9.15
CA ASN A 175 6.77 4.44 10.22
C ASN A 175 5.48 4.07 10.97
N GLY A 176 4.86 2.91 10.69
CA GLY A 176 3.97 2.16 11.60
C GLY A 176 2.61 2.74 11.99
N ASP A 177 2.39 4.05 11.91
CA ASP A 177 1.24 4.72 12.54
C ASP A 177 0.05 4.97 11.59
N SER A 178 0.20 4.74 10.29
CA SER A 178 -0.71 5.31 9.28
C SER A 178 -1.94 4.47 8.95
N GLY A 179 -2.05 3.21 9.40
CA GLY A 179 -3.15 2.33 8.96
C GLY A 179 -3.15 2.12 7.43
N MET A 180 -1.99 2.29 6.80
CA MET A 180 -1.81 2.23 5.35
C MET A 180 -0.81 1.16 4.95
N GLY A 181 -1.03 0.54 3.79
CA GLY A 181 -0.10 -0.41 3.19
C GLY A 181 -0.18 -0.35 1.67
N ALA A 182 0.89 -0.76 0.99
CA ALA A 182 0.89 -0.88 -0.46
C ALA A 182 1.21 -2.31 -0.90
N ILE A 183 0.58 -2.73 -1.99
CA ILE A 183 0.84 -3.99 -2.66
C ILE A 183 1.37 -3.66 -4.04
N ARG A 184 2.60 -4.04 -4.31
CA ARG A 184 3.22 -3.89 -5.63
C ARG A 184 3.06 -5.18 -6.41
N PHE A 185 2.45 -5.12 -7.59
CA PHE A 185 2.35 -6.26 -8.51
C PHE A 185 3.41 -6.12 -9.60
N VAL A 186 4.22 -7.16 -9.78
CA VAL A 186 5.36 -7.18 -10.70
C VAL A 186 5.16 -8.28 -11.72
N LYS A 187 5.48 -7.98 -12.98
CA LYS A 187 5.54 -8.95 -14.07
C LYS A 187 6.78 -8.73 -14.92
N ALA A 188 7.53 -9.80 -15.18
CA ALA A 188 8.80 -9.75 -15.91
C ALA A 188 9.75 -8.65 -15.39
N GLY A 189 9.84 -8.49 -14.07
CA GLY A 189 10.70 -7.51 -13.39
C GLY A 189 10.22 -6.06 -13.45
N LYS A 190 9.03 -5.79 -14.00
CA LYS A 190 8.43 -4.44 -14.08
C LYS A 190 7.18 -4.36 -13.21
N THR A 191 7.01 -3.24 -12.52
CA THR A 191 5.76 -2.94 -11.80
C THR A 191 4.62 -2.79 -12.81
N GLU A 192 3.60 -3.64 -12.74
CA GLU A 192 2.38 -3.49 -13.53
C GLU A 192 1.39 -2.54 -12.88
N ARG A 193 1.26 -2.63 -11.54
CA ARG A 193 0.37 -1.79 -10.74
C ARG A 193 0.78 -1.77 -9.27
N THR A 194 0.34 -0.75 -8.56
CA THR A 194 0.41 -0.65 -7.09
C THR A 194 -1.00 -0.46 -6.55
N VAL A 195 -1.37 -1.25 -5.54
CA VAL A 195 -2.64 -1.08 -4.82
C VAL A 195 -2.35 -0.53 -3.43
N LEU A 196 -2.98 0.60 -3.09
CA LEU A 196 -2.84 1.27 -1.80
C LEU A 196 -4.06 0.93 -0.96
N GLY A 197 -3.84 0.33 0.20
CA GLY A 197 -4.87 0.07 1.19
C GLY A 197 -4.87 1.14 2.27
N LEU A 198 -6.02 1.78 2.44
CA LEU A 198 -6.26 2.85 3.42
C LEU A 198 -7.31 2.35 4.41
N PHE A 199 -6.90 2.07 5.64
CA PHE A 199 -7.77 1.49 6.67
C PHE A 199 -7.90 2.43 7.86
N ALA A 200 -9.13 2.76 8.22
CA ALA A 200 -9.53 3.44 9.46
C ALA A 200 -10.70 2.68 10.11
N MET A 201 -11.00 2.97 11.39
CA MET A 201 -11.94 2.19 12.22
C MET A 201 -13.31 1.89 11.56
N HIS A 202 -13.76 2.71 10.60
CA HIS A 202 -15.02 2.52 9.86
C HIS A 202 -14.89 2.71 8.34
N TYR A 203 -13.67 2.65 7.81
CA TYR A 203 -13.40 2.96 6.42
C TYR A 203 -12.27 2.10 5.88
N ALA A 204 -12.52 1.42 4.76
CA ALA A 204 -11.49 0.78 3.96
C ALA A 204 -11.62 1.29 2.53
N GLU A 205 -10.54 1.83 1.98
CA GLU A 205 -10.45 2.19 0.57
C GLU A 205 -9.22 1.53 -0.05
N LEU A 206 -9.43 0.96 -1.24
CA LEU A 206 -8.37 0.38 -2.05
C LEU A 206 -8.21 1.23 -3.31
N ILE A 207 -7.01 1.74 -3.53
CA ILE A 207 -6.67 2.59 -4.67
C ILE A 207 -5.71 1.83 -5.58
N ASP A 208 -6.14 1.46 -6.78
CA ASP A 208 -5.31 0.83 -7.82
C ASP A 208 -4.66 1.94 -8.67
N VAL A 209 -3.33 1.97 -8.70
CA VAL A 209 -2.50 2.88 -9.48
C VAL A 209 -1.74 2.09 -10.53
N ARG A 210 -1.92 2.45 -11.80
CA ARG A 210 -1.24 1.82 -12.94
C ARG A 210 -0.46 2.84 -13.75
N GLU A 211 0.80 2.54 -14.02
CA GLU A 211 1.62 3.34 -14.92
C GLU A 211 1.29 3.04 -16.38
N SER A 212 1.42 4.05 -17.23
CA SER A 212 1.33 3.95 -18.68
C SER A 212 2.43 4.79 -19.32
N PRO A 213 2.78 4.58 -20.60
CA PRO A 213 3.88 5.30 -21.25
C PRO A 213 3.78 6.83 -21.16
N ASN A 214 2.56 7.36 -21.10
CA ASN A 214 2.29 8.80 -21.08
C ASN A 214 1.42 9.21 -19.87
N GLY A 215 1.48 8.48 -18.75
CA GLY A 215 0.82 8.88 -17.50
C GLY A 215 0.29 7.75 -16.65
N TYR A 216 -0.85 7.94 -16.00
CA TYR A 216 -1.33 7.02 -14.95
C TYR A 216 -2.82 6.74 -15.04
N SER A 217 -3.24 5.60 -14.53
CA SER A 217 -4.63 5.35 -14.15
C SER A 217 -4.69 5.23 -12.63
N ILE A 218 -5.59 5.97 -11.99
CA ILE A 218 -5.85 5.87 -10.55
C ILE A 218 -7.33 5.53 -10.38
N GLU A 219 -7.60 4.45 -9.66
CA GLU A 219 -8.95 3.97 -9.45
C GLU A 219 -9.19 3.68 -7.98
N SER A 220 -10.25 4.26 -7.41
CA SER A 220 -10.83 3.74 -6.18
C SER A 220 -11.71 2.55 -6.55
N LEU A 221 -11.30 1.37 -6.12
CA LEU A 221 -11.94 0.11 -6.52
C LEU A 221 -13.42 0.14 -6.09
N GLY A 222 -14.32 0.05 -7.07
CA GLY A 222 -15.77 0.11 -6.85
C GLY A 222 -16.38 1.52 -6.78
N ARG A 223 -15.61 2.60 -6.97
CA ARG A 223 -16.12 3.99 -6.94
C ARG A 223 -15.80 4.82 -8.18
N GLY A 224 -14.98 4.30 -9.09
CA GLY A 224 -14.56 4.99 -10.32
C GLY A 224 -13.11 5.45 -10.23
N GLY A 225 -12.68 6.26 -11.18
CA GLY A 225 -11.28 6.66 -11.26
C GLY A 225 -11.02 7.74 -12.28
N VAL A 226 -9.74 7.90 -12.57
CA VAL A 226 -9.19 8.94 -13.42
C VAL A 226 -8.02 8.38 -14.21
N LYS A 227 -8.01 8.66 -15.52
CA LYS A 227 -6.82 8.51 -16.35
C LYS A 227 -6.16 9.87 -16.48
N ILE A 228 -4.87 9.91 -16.23
CA ILE A 228 -4.03 11.08 -16.35
C ILE A 228 -3.17 10.87 -17.58
N GLY A 229 -3.43 11.65 -18.63
CA GLY A 229 -2.61 11.67 -19.83
C GLY A 229 -1.66 12.86 -19.79
N TYR A 230 -0.44 12.70 -20.31
CA TYR A 230 0.54 13.76 -20.36
C TYR A 230 1.06 13.99 -21.78
N SER A 231 1.27 15.26 -22.10
CA SER A 231 1.82 15.71 -23.37
C SER A 231 2.73 16.92 -23.17
N PRO A 232 3.52 17.33 -24.18
CA PRO A 232 4.26 18.59 -24.13
C PRO A 232 3.39 19.84 -23.92
N LYS A 233 2.09 19.77 -24.20
CA LYS A 233 1.14 20.88 -24.03
C LYS A 233 0.53 20.93 -22.62
N GLY A 234 0.73 19.89 -21.82
CA GLY A 234 0.14 19.73 -20.48
C GLY A 234 -0.56 18.39 -20.33
N ARG A 235 -1.36 18.27 -19.27
CA ARG A 235 -2.05 17.03 -18.89
C ARG A 235 -3.54 17.02 -19.18
N THR A 236 -4.09 15.83 -19.40
CA THR A 236 -5.53 15.56 -19.45
C THR A 236 -5.93 14.73 -18.26
N LEU A 237 -7.11 14.99 -17.71
CA LEU A 237 -7.74 14.17 -16.67
C LEU A 237 -9.09 13.66 -17.19
N ASP A 238 -9.14 12.36 -17.45
CA ASP A 238 -10.34 11.66 -17.91
C ASP A 238 -10.94 10.88 -16.75
N PHE A 239 -11.97 11.44 -16.13
CA PHE A 239 -12.66 10.79 -15.03
C PHE A 239 -13.77 9.88 -15.52
N TYR A 240 -13.88 8.71 -14.90
CA TYR A 240 -14.85 7.69 -15.24
C TYR A 240 -15.55 7.12 -14.00
N ASP A 241 -16.79 6.68 -14.17
CA ASP A 241 -17.56 6.01 -13.11
C ASP A 241 -17.23 4.51 -12.99
N THR A 242 -17.96 3.80 -12.12
CA THR A 242 -17.79 2.37 -11.88
C THR A 242 -18.08 1.50 -13.11
N GLN A 243 -18.83 2.01 -14.09
CA GLN A 243 -19.13 1.36 -15.36
C GLN A 243 -18.11 1.73 -16.45
N LYS A 244 -17.03 2.44 -16.08
CA LYS A 244 -16.01 2.97 -16.99
C LYS A 244 -16.57 3.97 -18.01
N LYS A 245 -17.73 4.57 -17.73
CA LYS A 245 -18.28 5.62 -18.57
C LYS A 245 -17.60 6.93 -18.23
N ASP A 246 -17.17 7.67 -19.25
CA ASP A 246 -16.58 8.98 -19.08
C ASP A 246 -17.60 9.95 -18.48
N VAL A 247 -17.20 10.63 -17.42
CA VAL A 247 -18.03 11.56 -16.66
C VAL A 247 -17.53 12.99 -16.85
N LEU A 248 -16.21 13.16 -16.91
CA LEU A 248 -15.59 14.47 -17.00
C LEU A 248 -14.23 14.38 -17.68
N HIS A 249 -13.97 15.34 -18.55
CA HIS A 249 -12.68 15.57 -19.19
C HIS A 249 -12.15 16.95 -18.80
N LEU A 250 -10.93 17.02 -18.28
CA LEU A 250 -10.25 18.27 -17.95
C LEU A 250 -8.93 18.37 -18.70
N ASP A 251 -8.76 19.45 -19.44
CA ASP A 251 -7.51 19.80 -20.10
C ASP A 251 -6.73 20.82 -19.27
N TYR A 252 -5.42 20.62 -19.17
CA TYR A 252 -4.49 21.57 -18.59
C TYR A 252 -3.50 22.05 -19.65
N THR A 253 -3.27 23.35 -19.66
CA THR A 253 -2.16 23.95 -20.40
C THR A 253 -0.96 24.06 -19.47
N GLN A 254 0.15 23.46 -19.88
CA GLN A 254 1.43 23.56 -19.20
C GLN A 254 2.34 24.56 -19.92
N LEU A 255 2.96 25.46 -19.17
CA LEU A 255 3.96 26.39 -19.68
C LEU A 255 5.21 26.39 -18.79
N PRO A 256 6.41 26.68 -19.35
CA PRO A 256 7.55 27.09 -18.56
C PRO A 256 7.21 28.32 -17.69
N PHE A 257 7.77 28.41 -16.49
CA PHE A 257 7.44 29.47 -15.53
C PHE A 257 7.64 30.90 -16.05
N ASP A 258 8.63 31.14 -16.91
CA ASP A 258 8.86 32.46 -17.50
C ASP A 258 7.72 32.93 -18.41
N GLN A 259 6.83 32.01 -18.80
CA GLN A 259 5.63 32.27 -19.59
C GLN A 259 4.35 32.33 -18.73
N VAL A 260 4.44 32.35 -17.39
CA VAL A 260 3.27 32.43 -16.49
C VAL A 260 2.35 33.61 -16.81
N LYS A 261 2.89 34.71 -17.34
CA LYS A 261 2.12 35.89 -17.76
C LYS A 261 1.17 35.64 -18.93
N GLN A 262 1.33 34.54 -19.66
CA GLN A 262 0.43 34.13 -20.75
C GLN A 262 -0.85 33.46 -20.21
N LEU A 263 -0.85 33.02 -18.95
CA LEU A 263 -2.01 32.43 -18.29
C LEU A 263 -2.97 33.50 -17.77
N ASP A 264 -4.24 33.12 -17.67
CA ASP A 264 -5.26 33.96 -17.07
C ASP A 264 -5.03 34.04 -15.55
N GLN A 265 -4.60 35.20 -15.07
CA GLN A 265 -4.26 35.45 -13.67
C GLN A 265 -5.47 35.47 -12.72
N ASN A 266 -6.68 35.31 -13.25
CA ASN A 266 -7.91 35.21 -12.48
C ASN A 266 -8.40 33.77 -12.36
N LYS A 267 -7.74 32.82 -13.03
CA LYS A 267 -8.00 31.39 -12.88
C LYS A 267 -6.94 30.74 -11.98
N PRO A 268 -7.27 29.59 -11.37
CA PRO A 268 -6.29 28.80 -10.63
C PRO A 268 -5.05 28.43 -11.45
N ILE A 269 -3.89 28.41 -10.78
CA ILE A 269 -2.60 28.01 -11.33
C ILE A 269 -1.93 27.05 -10.34
N THR A 270 -1.35 25.98 -10.85
CA THR A 270 -0.55 25.03 -10.08
C THR A 270 0.92 25.16 -10.46
N TYR A 271 1.81 25.15 -9.47
CA TYR A 271 3.26 25.21 -9.66
C TYR A 271 3.90 23.87 -9.35
N PHE A 272 4.82 23.44 -10.20
CA PHE A 272 5.56 22.19 -10.01
C PHE A 272 6.96 22.25 -10.60
N SER A 273 7.87 21.48 -10.02
CA SER A 273 9.25 21.37 -10.52
C SER A 273 9.44 20.11 -11.36
N HIS A 274 10.20 20.24 -12.44
CA HIS A 274 10.63 19.10 -13.24
C HIS A 274 12.02 19.33 -13.83
N HIS A 275 12.96 18.38 -13.65
CA HIS A 275 14.38 18.52 -13.99
C HIS A 275 14.96 19.88 -13.52
N ASP A 276 14.70 20.22 -12.25
CA ASP A 276 15.10 21.48 -11.62
C ASP A 276 14.59 22.77 -12.29
N GLN A 277 13.59 22.66 -13.17
CA GLN A 277 12.90 23.79 -13.79
C GLN A 277 11.48 23.96 -13.23
N LEU A 278 11.05 25.20 -13.07
CA LEU A 278 9.69 25.52 -12.63
C LEU A 278 8.75 25.57 -13.83
N PHE A 279 7.63 24.87 -13.69
CA PHE A 279 6.53 24.90 -14.65
C PHE A 279 5.26 25.40 -13.96
N VAL A 280 4.34 25.88 -14.78
CA VAL A 280 3.01 26.30 -14.39
C VAL A 280 1.98 25.56 -15.21
N GLU A 281 0.90 25.16 -14.56
CA GLU A 281 -0.26 24.57 -15.21
C GLU A 281 -1.53 25.34 -14.85
N GLN A 282 -2.43 25.46 -15.83
CA GLN A 282 -3.75 26.03 -15.65
C GLN A 282 -4.78 25.23 -16.45
N MET A 283 -5.93 24.99 -15.83
CA MET A 283 -7.04 24.32 -16.47
C MET A 283 -7.61 25.18 -17.61
N THR A 284 -7.73 24.60 -18.80
CA THR A 284 -8.15 25.30 -20.03
C THR A 284 -9.62 25.72 -19.93
N SER A 285 -10.47 24.85 -19.39
CA SER A 285 -11.89 25.11 -19.17
C SER A 285 -12.32 24.62 -17.79
N MET A 286 -12.86 25.53 -16.96
CA MET A 286 -13.47 25.15 -15.68
C MET A 286 -14.76 24.37 -15.97
N PRO A 287 -14.99 23.23 -15.30
CA PRO A 287 -16.27 22.55 -15.33
C PRO A 287 -17.36 23.49 -14.80
N LYS A 288 -18.58 23.36 -15.34
CA LYS A 288 -19.71 24.24 -14.98
C LYS A 288 -20.23 24.00 -13.55
N ASP A 289 -19.96 22.83 -12.98
CA ASP A 289 -20.33 22.44 -11.61
C ASP A 289 -19.10 21.85 -10.89
N ASP A 290 -18.37 22.68 -10.14
CA ASP A 290 -17.18 22.29 -9.38
C ASP A 290 -17.52 21.48 -8.11
N GLU A 291 -18.69 21.75 -7.49
CA GLU A 291 -19.13 21.02 -6.29
C GLU A 291 -19.38 19.52 -6.55
N GLN A 292 -19.86 19.15 -7.74
CA GLN A 292 -20.11 17.74 -8.08
C GLN A 292 -18.82 16.92 -8.22
N LEU A 293 -17.70 17.57 -8.51
CA LEU A 293 -16.40 16.93 -8.70
C LEU A 293 -15.80 16.44 -7.39
N HIS A 294 -15.91 17.24 -6.33
CA HIS A 294 -15.41 16.86 -5.00
C HIS A 294 -16.27 15.82 -4.29
N ASP A 295 -17.58 15.82 -4.53
CA ASP A 295 -18.48 14.86 -3.89
C ASP A 295 -18.51 13.50 -4.60
N LYS A 296 -18.29 13.46 -5.93
CA LYS A 296 -18.38 12.22 -6.71
C LYS A 296 -17.09 11.39 -6.71
N TYR A 297 -15.92 12.03 -6.58
CA TYR A 297 -14.62 11.34 -6.49
C TYR A 297 -14.10 11.39 -5.06
N THR A 298 -13.44 10.33 -4.60
CA THR A 298 -12.88 10.36 -3.25
C THR A 298 -11.84 11.48 -3.17
N LYS A 299 -11.89 12.28 -2.10
CA LYS A 299 -10.93 13.38 -1.84
C LYS A 299 -9.48 12.92 -2.00
N ILE A 300 -9.21 11.64 -1.75
CA ILE A 300 -7.90 11.01 -1.86
C ILE A 300 -7.47 10.83 -3.32
N VAL A 301 -8.34 10.33 -4.21
CA VAL A 301 -8.04 10.25 -5.65
C VAL A 301 -7.75 11.63 -6.22
N PHE A 302 -8.54 12.63 -5.86
CA PHE A 302 -8.32 14.00 -6.32
C PHE A 302 -7.00 14.58 -5.79
N ARG A 303 -6.69 14.39 -4.50
CA ARG A 303 -5.40 14.77 -3.92
C ARG A 303 -4.24 14.08 -4.65
N LEU A 304 -4.31 12.77 -4.87
CA LEU A 304 -3.29 12.04 -5.63
C LEU A 304 -3.09 12.67 -7.00
N VAL A 305 -4.15 12.88 -7.78
CA VAL A 305 -4.06 13.52 -9.10
C VAL A 305 -3.35 14.88 -9.05
N GLN A 306 -3.65 15.72 -8.06
CA GLN A 306 -2.99 17.02 -7.92
C GLN A 306 -1.49 16.90 -7.64
N GLN A 307 -1.07 15.82 -7.00
CA GLN A 307 0.32 15.55 -6.61
C GLN A 307 1.12 14.85 -7.71
N LEU A 308 0.45 14.20 -8.67
CA LEU A 308 1.12 13.46 -9.73
C LEU A 308 1.47 14.35 -10.93
N TYR A 309 2.73 14.25 -11.35
CA TYR A 309 3.25 14.80 -12.60
C TYR A 309 4.05 13.75 -13.38
N VAL A 310 4.03 13.88 -14.72
CA VAL A 310 4.55 12.99 -15.79
C VAL A 310 5.88 12.27 -15.54
N LYS A 311 6.69 12.81 -14.65
CA LYS A 311 8.15 12.62 -14.68
C LYS A 311 8.75 12.15 -13.35
N ALA A 312 7.93 11.97 -12.33
CA ALA A 312 8.36 11.22 -11.15
C ALA A 312 7.98 9.75 -11.36
N PRO A 313 8.92 8.80 -11.43
CA PRO A 313 8.55 7.40 -11.27
C PRO A 313 7.82 7.25 -9.93
N LEU A 314 6.62 6.65 -9.94
CA LEU A 314 5.83 6.48 -8.73
C LEU A 314 6.08 5.08 -8.21
N ASP A 315 7.20 4.92 -7.53
CA ASP A 315 7.38 3.74 -6.71
C ASP A 315 6.34 3.72 -5.57
N SER A 316 6.06 2.53 -5.05
CA SER A 316 5.01 2.32 -4.05
C SER A 316 5.26 3.09 -2.74
N LEU A 317 6.53 3.39 -2.39
CA LEU A 317 6.85 4.19 -1.20
C LEU A 317 6.51 5.67 -1.43
N SER A 318 6.79 6.18 -2.62
CA SER A 318 6.40 7.53 -3.03
C SER A 318 4.87 7.69 -2.97
N LEU A 319 4.10 6.70 -3.45
CA LEU A 319 2.63 6.72 -3.36
C LEU A 319 2.12 6.69 -1.92
N LEU A 320 2.66 5.80 -1.08
CA LEU A 320 2.29 5.73 0.34
C LEU A 320 2.59 7.04 1.07
N GLY A 321 3.72 7.66 0.74
CA GLY A 321 4.08 8.91 1.34
C GLY A 321 3.17 10.08 0.89
N ILE A 322 2.68 10.09 -0.36
CA ILE A 322 1.72 11.12 -0.84
C ILE A 322 0.45 11.09 0.00
N ILE A 323 -0.05 9.88 0.29
CA ILE A 323 -1.31 9.73 1.03
C ILE A 323 -1.11 9.92 2.54
N SER A 324 0.02 9.49 3.10
CA SER A 324 0.29 9.61 4.54
C SER A 324 0.69 11.03 4.98
N GLU A 325 0.58 12.02 4.08
CA GLU A 325 1.03 13.41 4.26
C GLU A 325 2.56 13.55 4.53
N LYS A 326 3.32 12.45 4.43
CA LYS A 326 4.78 12.38 4.68
C LYS A 326 5.65 12.62 3.42
N VAL A 327 5.08 12.68 2.21
CA VAL A 327 5.83 12.99 0.95
C VAL A 327 6.11 14.47 0.73
N SER A 328 5.83 15.28 1.72
CA SER A 328 6.67 16.44 1.94
C SER A 328 8.13 16.07 2.30
N GLN A 329 8.73 14.93 1.93
CA GLN A 329 10.15 14.66 2.26
C GLN A 329 11.05 14.10 1.16
N SER A 330 10.59 13.55 0.02
CA SER A 330 11.57 12.92 -0.90
C SER A 330 11.26 12.82 -2.40
N SER A 331 10.09 13.18 -2.91
CA SER A 331 9.78 13.02 -4.35
C SER A 331 8.97 14.19 -4.90
N GLY A 332 9.64 15.15 -5.54
CA GLY A 332 9.01 16.11 -6.46
C GLY A 332 7.88 16.97 -5.87
N ILE A 333 8.19 17.66 -4.77
CA ILE A 333 7.27 18.49 -3.97
C ILE A 333 6.32 19.33 -4.83
N PRO A 334 4.99 19.26 -4.61
CA PRO A 334 4.07 20.25 -5.16
C PRO A 334 4.49 21.62 -4.60
N LEU A 335 5.02 22.47 -5.46
CA LEU A 335 5.50 23.79 -5.03
C LEU A 335 4.35 24.72 -4.63
N GLY A 336 3.12 24.34 -4.98
CA GLY A 336 1.91 24.86 -4.39
C GLY A 336 0.83 25.15 -5.44
N TYR A 337 -0.28 25.66 -4.94
CA TYR A 337 -1.44 26.07 -5.72
C TYR A 337 -1.71 27.54 -5.43
N PHE A 338 -2.12 28.31 -6.45
CA PHE A 338 -2.56 29.69 -6.33
C PHE A 338 -3.90 29.87 -7.03
N ALA A 339 -4.81 30.60 -6.42
CA ALA A 339 -6.03 31.01 -7.10
C ALA A 339 -6.58 32.32 -6.53
N LYS A 340 -7.54 32.88 -7.27
CA LYS A 340 -8.35 34.03 -6.83
C LYS A 340 -9.81 33.61 -6.82
N SER A 341 -10.46 33.72 -5.66
CA SER A 341 -11.91 33.55 -5.52
C SER A 341 -12.50 34.87 -5.10
N GLU A 342 -13.53 35.35 -5.79
CA GLU A 342 -14.20 36.62 -5.44
C GLU A 342 -13.22 37.80 -5.23
N TRP A 343 -12.14 37.85 -6.02
CA TRP A 343 -11.04 38.82 -5.95
C TRP A 343 -10.03 38.65 -4.81
N GLU A 344 -10.21 37.66 -3.94
CA GLU A 344 -9.27 37.30 -2.90
C GLU A 344 -8.28 36.23 -3.38
N ALA A 345 -7.00 36.57 -3.36
CA ALA A 345 -5.92 35.62 -3.62
C ALA A 345 -5.71 34.66 -2.44
N TYR A 346 -5.48 33.38 -2.75
CA TYR A 346 -5.15 32.34 -1.78
C TYR A 346 -4.09 31.37 -2.33
N GLY A 347 -3.22 30.89 -1.44
CA GLY A 347 -2.18 29.92 -1.76
C GLY A 347 -0.82 30.52 -2.11
N VAL A 348 0.00 29.80 -2.87
CA VAL A 348 1.43 30.08 -3.05
C VAL A 348 1.70 30.76 -4.40
N TRP A 349 2.20 31.99 -4.37
CA TRP A 349 2.59 32.76 -5.55
C TRP A 349 4.11 32.77 -5.76
N PHE A 350 4.55 32.38 -6.96
CA PHE A 350 5.96 32.42 -7.34
C PHE A 350 6.29 33.66 -8.17
N SER A 351 7.46 34.25 -7.91
CA SER A 351 8.06 35.28 -8.76
C SER A 351 9.55 35.03 -8.99
N LYS A 352 10.12 35.64 -10.03
CA LYS A 352 11.56 35.53 -10.32
C LYS A 352 12.37 36.13 -9.16
N GLY A 353 13.41 35.40 -8.74
CA GLY A 353 14.41 35.89 -7.79
C GLY A 353 15.40 36.85 -8.44
N GLU A 354 16.33 37.35 -7.63
CA GLU A 354 17.39 38.26 -8.07
C GLU A 354 18.46 37.54 -8.90
N THR A 355 18.64 36.24 -8.67
CA THR A 355 19.62 35.41 -9.37
C THR A 355 18.93 34.40 -10.29
N THR A 356 19.53 34.10 -11.45
CA THR A 356 19.04 33.07 -12.38
C THR A 356 18.89 31.72 -11.67
N GLY A 357 17.75 31.06 -11.88
CA GLY A 357 17.43 29.79 -11.21
C GLY A 357 17.00 29.92 -9.74
N LYS A 358 16.80 31.16 -9.26
CA LYS A 358 16.24 31.45 -7.93
C LYS A 358 14.85 32.09 -8.07
N TYR A 359 14.04 31.89 -7.05
CA TYR A 359 12.64 32.31 -7.00
C TYR A 359 12.31 32.94 -5.64
N ASN A 360 11.30 33.79 -5.66
CA ASN A 360 10.64 34.29 -4.48
C ASN A 360 9.26 33.62 -4.38
N VAL A 361 8.82 33.40 -3.15
CA VAL A 361 7.53 32.78 -2.85
C VAL A 361 6.80 33.63 -1.83
N ASP A 362 5.54 33.94 -2.13
CA ASP A 362 4.60 34.61 -1.23
C ASP A 362 3.40 33.72 -0.98
N TYR A 363 3.05 33.50 0.28
CA TYR A 363 1.80 32.84 0.65
C TYR A 363 0.70 33.88 0.83
N TYR A 364 -0.44 33.67 0.17
CA TYR A 364 -1.64 34.48 0.30
C TYR A 364 -2.68 33.79 1.16
N GLU A 365 -3.22 34.52 2.13
CA GLU A 365 -4.30 34.12 3.02
C GLU A 365 -5.31 35.28 3.08
N SER A 366 -6.58 35.00 2.73
CA SER A 366 -7.65 36.02 2.67
C SER A 366 -7.25 37.28 1.89
N GLY A 367 -6.71 37.08 0.68
CA GLY A 367 -6.33 38.16 -0.23
C GLY A 367 -5.05 38.92 0.12
N LYS A 368 -4.37 38.59 1.22
CA LYS A 368 -3.17 39.29 1.69
C LYS A 368 -1.97 38.35 1.77
N ILE A 369 -0.78 38.88 1.51
CA ILE A 369 0.47 38.15 1.77
C ILE A 369 0.58 37.92 3.28
N SER A 370 0.73 36.66 3.68
CA SER A 370 0.90 36.29 5.07
C SER A 370 2.09 37.02 5.67
N PRO A 371 1.94 37.64 6.85
CA PRO A 371 3.02 38.42 7.46
C PRO A 371 4.15 37.53 8.01
N LYS A 372 3.89 36.24 8.25
CA LYS A 372 4.84 35.31 8.85
C LYS A 372 6.06 35.13 7.93
N SER A 373 7.25 35.28 8.50
CA SER A 373 8.53 35.26 7.76
C SER A 373 8.81 33.93 7.08
N GLU A 374 8.37 32.83 7.68
CA GLU A 374 8.50 31.47 7.16
C GLU A 374 7.76 31.26 5.82
N PHE A 375 6.74 32.07 5.55
CA PHE A 375 5.99 32.09 4.29
C PHE A 375 6.50 33.12 3.26
N LYS A 376 7.58 33.84 3.58
CA LYS A 376 8.24 34.79 2.70
C LYS A 376 9.60 34.26 2.29
N ILE A 377 9.60 33.41 1.28
CA ILE A 377 10.83 32.82 0.76
C ILE A 377 11.40 33.74 -0.30
N ARG A 378 12.70 34.04 -0.23
CA ARG A 378 13.36 34.98 -1.14
C ARG A 378 14.66 34.41 -1.70
N ASN A 379 14.84 34.60 -3.00
CA ASN A 379 16.03 34.23 -3.77
C ASN A 379 16.54 32.80 -3.49
N LYS A 380 15.62 31.83 -3.42
CA LYS A 380 15.91 30.42 -3.16
C LYS A 380 15.77 29.57 -4.42
N SER A 381 16.56 28.51 -4.53
CA SER A 381 16.40 27.50 -5.58
C SER A 381 15.13 26.69 -5.33
N LEU A 382 14.63 25.99 -6.35
CA LEU A 382 13.46 25.13 -6.19
C LEU A 382 13.67 24.08 -5.09
N LYS A 383 14.86 23.46 -5.03
CA LYS A 383 15.20 22.51 -3.98
C LYS A 383 15.12 23.12 -2.58
N GLU A 384 15.65 24.34 -2.39
CA GLU A 384 15.58 25.06 -1.12
C GLU A 384 14.14 25.45 -0.76
N ILE A 385 13.38 25.97 -1.72
CA ILE A 385 11.97 26.34 -1.52
C ILE A 385 11.17 25.12 -1.11
N ALA A 386 11.36 24.03 -1.83
CA ALA A 386 10.63 22.82 -1.59
C ALA A 386 10.93 22.27 -0.18
N LEU A 387 12.19 22.22 0.23
CA LEU A 387 12.58 21.87 1.62
C LEU A 387 11.97 22.80 2.67
N ILE A 388 11.85 24.11 2.38
CA ILE A 388 11.23 25.06 3.31
C ILE A 388 9.73 24.80 3.42
N LEU A 389 9.02 24.70 2.30
CA LEU A 389 7.57 24.45 2.27
C LEU A 389 7.19 23.13 2.96
N GLN A 390 8.06 22.11 2.83
CA GLN A 390 7.91 20.85 3.52
C GLN A 390 7.91 20.97 5.06
N GLY A 391 8.62 21.95 5.63
CA GLY A 391 8.73 22.16 7.08
C GLY A 391 7.66 23.05 7.69
N LEU A 392 6.68 23.51 6.92
CA LEU A 392 5.61 24.44 7.37
C LEU A 392 4.28 23.74 7.68
N HIS A 393 4.22 22.42 7.50
CA HIS A 393 3.01 21.59 7.66
C HIS A 393 2.96 20.87 9.00
#